data_AF-A0A1G8GX55-F1
#
_entry.id   AF-A0A1G8GX55-F1
#
_cell.length_a   1.000
_cell.length_b   1.000
_cell.length_c   1.000
_cell.angle_alpha   90.00
_cell.angle_beta   90.00
_cell.angle_gamma   90.00
#
_symmetry.space_group_name_H-M   'P 1'
#
loop_
_entity.id
_entity.type
_entity.pdbx_description
1 polymer ?
#
loop_
_entity_poly.entity_id
_entity_poly.type
_entity_poly.pdbx_seq_one_letter_code
_entity_poly.pdbx_strand_id
1 'polypeptide(L)'
;MGQRPPGVLTRVTTAYAGECSRVPADDGLARRATMARFTTECGYYLLREVGPRRLTETLAGLTALMDDSSQVRTGSAFERASEEGIAAARAAFSRHRRPADELESADLERIADRVALPMMATLFPGEKHGGDAVGRLVCLSETHALVEGAQRPYLCARAIRSVAVYFPQYADQVMLPMKQLSIEWEDQVRPRERTEAMIAELAARYTATTPFAAVGTR
;
A
#
# COMPACT_ATOMS: atom_id res chain seq x y z
N MET A 1 11.57 -20.41 -4.43
CA MET A 1 10.41 -19.71 -3.84
C MET A 1 9.73 -20.68 -2.88
N GLY A 2 9.61 -20.33 -1.60
CA GLY A 2 8.96 -21.18 -0.59
C GLY A 2 7.47 -21.37 -0.87
N GLN A 3 6.88 -22.45 -0.33
CA GLN A 3 5.45 -22.75 -0.45
C GLN A 3 4.59 -21.56 -0.02
N ARG A 4 3.60 -21.22 -0.86
CA ARG A 4 2.62 -20.15 -0.62
C ARG A 4 1.82 -20.45 0.66
N PRO A 5 1.87 -19.59 1.70
CA PRO A 5 1.05 -19.78 2.87
C PRO A 5 -0.43 -19.49 2.53
N PRO A 6 -1.38 -20.39 2.87
CA PRO A 6 -2.78 -20.20 2.53
C PRO A 6 -3.41 -18.97 3.22
N GLY A 7 -4.35 -18.32 2.52
CA GLY A 7 -5.22 -17.28 3.08
C GLY A 7 -4.64 -15.85 3.12
N VAL A 8 -3.62 -15.52 2.33
CA VAL A 8 -3.13 -14.13 2.19
C VAL A 8 -4.17 -13.25 1.49
N LEU A 9 -4.73 -13.72 0.38
CA LEU A 9 -5.82 -13.05 -0.33
C LEU A 9 -7.04 -12.78 0.57
N THR A 10 -7.42 -13.73 1.43
CA THR A 10 -8.46 -13.54 2.45
C THR A 10 -8.06 -12.47 3.46
N ARG A 11 -6.83 -12.49 3.99
CA ARG A 11 -6.34 -11.51 4.96
C ARG A 11 -6.26 -10.08 4.40
N VAL A 12 -5.81 -9.93 3.15
CA VAL A 12 -5.77 -8.67 2.40
C VAL A 12 -7.18 -8.20 2.08
N THR A 13 -8.07 -9.10 1.64
CA THR A 13 -9.46 -8.74 1.34
C THR A 13 -10.18 -8.31 2.62
N THR A 14 -10.06 -9.05 3.72
CA THR A 14 -10.65 -8.66 5.01
C THR A 14 -10.04 -7.39 5.61
N ALA A 15 -8.74 -7.12 5.40
CA ALA A 15 -8.13 -5.84 5.84
C ALA A 15 -8.78 -4.62 5.16
N TYR A 16 -9.30 -4.79 3.95
CA TYR A 16 -9.89 -3.73 3.14
C TYR A 16 -11.43 -3.81 2.97
N ALA A 17 -12.09 -4.91 3.37
CA ALA A 17 -13.50 -5.21 3.05
C ALA A 17 -14.51 -5.14 4.23
N GLY A 18 -14.11 -4.90 5.49
CA GLY A 18 -15.09 -4.81 6.59
C GLY A 18 -14.58 -4.18 7.89
N GLU A 19 -15.48 -3.40 8.54
CA GLU A 19 -15.42 -2.64 9.82
C GLU A 19 -14.22 -1.70 10.07
N CYS A 20 -13.08 -1.99 9.46
CA CYS A 20 -11.84 -1.25 9.57
C CYS A 20 -11.70 -0.15 8.50
N SER A 21 -12.57 -0.12 7.49
CA SER A 21 -12.59 0.93 6.45
C SER A 21 -12.98 2.32 6.95
N ARG A 22 -13.37 2.46 8.23
CA ARG A 22 -13.59 3.76 8.86
C ARG A 22 -12.25 4.37 9.30
N VAL A 23 -11.44 4.80 8.33
CA VAL A 23 -10.75 6.09 8.51
C VAL A 23 -11.90 7.07 8.79
N PRO A 24 -11.85 7.91 9.84
CA PRO A 24 -12.83 8.98 9.97
C PRO A 24 -12.89 9.66 8.61
N ALA A 25 -14.11 9.82 8.08
CA ALA A 25 -14.34 10.58 6.88
C ALA A 25 -14.04 12.06 7.17
N ASP A 26 -12.80 12.39 7.50
CA ASP A 26 -12.24 13.64 7.03
C ASP A 26 -12.10 13.42 5.53
N ASP A 27 -13.13 13.84 4.80
CA ASP A 27 -13.21 13.70 3.34
C ASP A 27 -11.93 14.21 2.66
N GLY A 28 -11.19 15.12 3.32
CA GLY A 28 -9.90 15.61 2.89
C GLY A 28 -8.77 14.57 2.82
N LEU A 29 -8.78 13.47 3.58
CA LEU A 29 -7.68 12.48 3.57
C LEU A 29 -7.94 11.26 2.66
N ALA A 30 -9.11 11.20 2.01
CA ALA A 30 -9.49 10.08 1.16
C ALA A 30 -8.48 9.83 0.02
N ARG A 31 -7.95 10.91 -0.56
CA ARG A 31 -6.88 10.85 -1.57
C ARG A 31 -5.63 10.15 -1.06
N ARG A 32 -5.16 10.52 0.15
CA ARG A 32 -3.94 9.95 0.72
C ARG A 32 -4.11 8.48 1.11
N ALA A 33 -5.26 8.14 1.67
CA ALA A 33 -5.62 6.75 2.00
C ALA A 33 -5.69 5.88 0.73
N THR A 34 -6.31 6.41 -0.34
CA THR A 34 -6.43 5.70 -1.62
C THR A 34 -5.08 5.57 -2.32
N MET A 35 -4.20 6.57 -2.22
CA MET A 35 -2.82 6.50 -2.69
C MET A 35 -2.03 5.40 -1.98
N ALA A 36 -2.15 5.29 -0.66
CA ALA A 36 -1.52 4.21 0.12
C ALA A 36 -2.03 2.85 -0.35
N ARG A 37 -3.36 2.70 -0.45
CA ARG A 37 -4.00 1.47 -0.92
C ARG A 37 -3.53 1.08 -2.31
N PHE A 38 -3.53 2.01 -3.27
CA PHE A 38 -3.07 1.76 -4.62
C PHE A 38 -1.62 1.27 -4.65
N THR A 39 -0.74 1.97 -3.92
CA THR A 39 0.67 1.61 -3.81
C THR A 39 0.85 0.22 -3.21
N THR A 40 0.13 -0.09 -2.14
CA THR A 40 0.13 -1.41 -1.51
C THR A 40 -0.43 -2.49 -2.44
N GLU A 41 -1.50 -2.21 -3.19
CA GLU A 41 -2.10 -3.12 -4.17
C GLU A 41 -1.18 -3.42 -5.36
N CYS A 42 -0.36 -2.45 -5.81
CA CYS A 42 0.72 -2.72 -6.77
C CYS A 42 1.67 -3.80 -6.24
N GLY A 43 2.05 -3.71 -4.96
CA GLY A 43 2.88 -4.72 -4.30
C GLY A 43 2.20 -6.10 -4.26
N TYR A 44 0.95 -6.16 -3.80
CA TYR A 44 0.21 -7.43 -3.78
C TYR A 44 -0.01 -8.03 -5.17
N TYR A 45 -0.17 -7.20 -6.20
CA TYR A 45 -0.33 -7.66 -7.57
C TYR A 45 0.95 -8.38 -8.03
N LEU A 46 2.12 -7.81 -7.74
CA LEU A 46 3.41 -8.41 -8.05
C LEU A 46 3.68 -9.72 -7.28
N LEU A 47 3.06 -9.88 -6.10
CA LEU A 47 3.04 -11.14 -5.35
C LEU A 47 1.95 -12.12 -5.83
N ARG A 48 1.15 -11.75 -6.85
CA ARG A 48 0.00 -12.53 -7.35
C ARG A 48 -1.07 -12.77 -6.27
N GLU A 49 -1.22 -11.83 -5.34
CA GLU A 49 -2.20 -11.87 -4.25
C GLU A 49 -3.41 -10.95 -4.47
N VAL A 50 -3.40 -10.08 -5.48
CA VAL A 50 -4.59 -9.39 -5.97
C VAL A 50 -4.69 -9.49 -7.49
N GLY A 51 -5.91 -9.54 -8.00
CA GLY A 51 -6.18 -9.58 -9.44
C GLY A 51 -6.01 -8.20 -10.11
N PRO A 52 -5.80 -8.16 -11.43
CA PRO A 52 -5.55 -6.93 -12.18
C PRO A 52 -6.73 -5.94 -12.11
N ARG A 53 -7.98 -6.45 -12.08
CA ARG A 53 -9.19 -5.63 -11.99
C ARG A 53 -9.20 -4.71 -10.76
N ARG A 54 -8.84 -5.26 -9.60
CA ARG A 54 -8.79 -4.51 -8.34
C ARG A 54 -7.82 -3.33 -8.43
N LEU A 55 -6.65 -3.57 -9.01
CA LEU A 55 -5.63 -2.53 -9.19
C LEU A 55 -6.13 -1.41 -10.12
N THR A 56 -6.79 -1.76 -11.22
CA THR A 56 -7.34 -0.77 -12.17
C THR A 56 -8.51 0.03 -11.59
N GLU A 57 -9.38 -0.60 -10.79
CA GLU A 57 -10.48 0.08 -10.09
C GLU A 57 -9.95 1.09 -9.06
N THR A 58 -8.94 0.69 -8.27
CA THR A 58 -8.32 1.60 -7.29
C THR A 58 -7.62 2.78 -7.98
N LEU A 59 -6.95 2.56 -9.11
CA LEU A 59 -6.34 3.66 -9.90
C LEU A 59 -7.40 4.65 -10.41
N ALA A 60 -8.54 4.16 -10.89
CA ALA A 60 -9.64 5.01 -11.35
C ALA A 60 -10.20 5.86 -10.20
N GLY A 61 -10.47 5.25 -9.04
CA GLY A 61 -10.92 5.97 -7.85
C GLY A 61 -9.90 6.99 -7.35
N LEU A 62 -8.61 6.65 -7.34
CA LEU A 62 -7.54 7.57 -6.98
C LEU A 62 -7.45 8.75 -7.94
N THR A 63 -7.63 8.51 -9.24
CA THR A 63 -7.59 9.56 -10.26
C THR A 63 -8.68 10.61 -10.01
N ALA A 64 -9.90 10.19 -9.70
CA ALA A 64 -10.98 11.11 -9.34
C ALA A 64 -10.63 11.96 -8.10
N LEU A 65 -10.00 11.36 -7.08
CA LEU A 65 -9.58 12.06 -5.87
C LEU A 65 -8.38 12.99 -6.08
N MET A 66 -7.51 12.71 -7.06
CA MET A 66 -6.38 13.60 -7.38
C MET A 66 -6.82 14.92 -8.01
N ASP A 67 -7.96 14.90 -8.69
CA ASP A 67 -8.51 16.06 -9.39
C ASP A 67 -9.50 16.86 -8.48
N ASP A 68 -9.77 16.38 -7.26
CA ASP A 68 -10.65 17.01 -6.27
C ASP A 68 -9.88 17.98 -5.35
N SER A 69 -10.23 19.26 -5.42
CA SER A 69 -9.59 20.33 -4.63
C SER A 69 -9.92 20.31 -3.13
N SER A 70 -10.93 19.55 -2.71
CA SER A 70 -11.27 19.38 -1.28
C SER A 70 -10.29 18.45 -0.56
N GLN A 71 -9.45 17.72 -1.32
CA GLN A 71 -8.50 16.77 -0.78
C GLN A 71 -7.25 17.46 -0.22
N VAL A 72 -6.90 17.08 1.01
CA VAL A 72 -5.71 17.52 1.74
C VAL A 72 -4.46 16.93 1.10
N ARG A 73 -3.43 17.77 1.06
CA ARG A 73 -2.08 17.44 0.63
C ARG A 73 -1.21 17.35 1.87
N THR A 74 -0.53 16.23 2.08
CA THR A 74 0.37 16.05 3.23
C THR A 74 1.72 16.73 2.98
N GLY A 75 2.08 16.98 1.72
CA GLY A 75 3.35 17.58 1.32
C GLY A 75 4.56 16.70 1.62
N SER A 76 4.35 15.42 1.96
CA SER A 76 5.44 14.51 2.29
C SER A 76 6.24 14.14 1.05
N ALA A 77 7.51 13.77 1.23
CA ALA A 77 8.34 13.27 0.13
C ALA A 77 7.75 11.99 -0.49
N PHE A 78 7.14 11.15 0.35
CA PHE A 78 6.46 9.94 -0.09
C PHE A 78 5.22 10.25 -0.93
N GLU A 79 4.42 11.25 -0.53
CA GLU A 79 3.25 11.70 -1.31
C GLU A 79 3.68 12.16 -2.71
N ARG A 80 4.70 13.02 -2.80
CA ARG A 80 5.20 13.52 -4.09
C ARG A 80 5.73 12.40 -5.00
N ALA A 81 6.54 11.51 -4.47
CA ALA A 81 7.08 10.40 -5.27
C ALA A 81 5.99 9.41 -5.69
N SER A 82 5.00 9.17 -4.83
CA SER A 82 3.84 8.36 -5.18
C SER A 82 3.06 8.98 -6.33
N GLU A 83 2.91 10.31 -6.35
CA GLU A 83 2.22 11.02 -7.44
C GLU A 83 2.92 10.88 -8.79
N GLU A 84 4.24 10.92 -8.81
CA GLU A 84 5.01 10.67 -10.04
C GLU A 84 4.75 9.25 -10.59
N GLY A 85 4.78 8.25 -9.70
CA GLY A 85 4.46 6.87 -10.07
C GLY A 85 3.01 6.73 -10.55
N ILE A 86 2.06 7.40 -9.89
CA ILE A 86 0.65 7.39 -10.27
C ILE A 86 0.44 8.10 -11.61
N ALA A 87 1.14 9.20 -11.88
CA ALA A 87 1.08 9.87 -13.17
C ALA A 87 1.56 8.96 -14.31
N ALA A 88 2.64 8.21 -14.09
CA ALA A 88 3.11 7.20 -15.03
C ALA A 88 2.07 6.08 -15.23
N ALA A 89 1.45 5.60 -14.14
CA ALA A 89 0.37 4.61 -14.20
C ALA A 89 -0.88 5.14 -14.94
N ARG A 90 -1.30 6.39 -14.69
CA ARG A 90 -2.41 7.06 -15.40
C ARG A 90 -2.12 7.13 -16.89
N ALA A 91 -0.90 7.51 -17.29
CA ALA A 91 -0.49 7.58 -18.68
C ALA A 91 -0.47 6.20 -19.38
N ALA A 92 -0.16 5.14 -18.63
CA ALA A 92 -0.26 3.78 -19.14
C ALA A 92 -1.72 3.35 -19.33
N PHE A 93 -2.60 3.69 -18.38
CA PHE A 93 -4.03 3.37 -18.42
C PHE A 93 -4.77 4.15 -19.52
N SER A 94 -4.53 5.45 -19.66
CA SER A 94 -5.24 6.32 -20.62
C SER A 94 -5.00 5.96 -22.09
N ARG A 95 -3.95 5.20 -22.39
CA ARG A 95 -3.69 4.66 -23.74
C ARG A 95 -4.66 3.54 -24.12
N HIS A 96 -5.40 2.98 -23.16
CA HIS A 96 -6.44 2.00 -23.42
C HIS A 96 -7.77 2.71 -23.68
N ARG A 97 -8.36 2.44 -24.85
CA ARG A 97 -9.58 3.11 -25.35
C ARG A 97 -10.89 2.51 -24.85
N ARG A 98 -10.84 1.40 -24.10
CA ARG A 98 -12.02 0.66 -23.63
C ARG A 98 -12.15 0.76 -22.12
N PRO A 99 -13.37 0.88 -21.57
CA PRO A 99 -13.60 0.90 -20.14
C PRO A 99 -13.22 -0.46 -19.51
N ALA A 100 -12.85 -0.46 -18.23
CA ALA A 100 -12.21 -1.60 -17.57
C ALA A 100 -13.12 -2.86 -17.45
N ASP A 101 -14.43 -2.66 -17.43
CA ASP A 101 -15.46 -3.70 -17.40
C ASP A 101 -15.61 -4.44 -18.73
N GLU A 102 -15.15 -3.85 -19.83
CA GLU A 102 -15.16 -4.44 -21.18
C GLU A 102 -13.85 -5.17 -21.56
N LEU A 103 -12.86 -5.16 -20.66
CA LEU A 103 -11.55 -5.72 -20.94
C LEU A 103 -11.49 -7.23 -20.61
N GLU A 104 -10.91 -7.99 -21.54
CA GLU A 104 -10.57 -9.39 -21.32
C GLU A 104 -9.49 -9.53 -20.24
N SER A 105 -9.42 -10.68 -19.56
CA SER A 105 -8.46 -10.90 -18.46
C SER A 105 -7.01 -10.64 -18.89
N ALA A 106 -6.63 -11.04 -20.10
CA ALA A 106 -5.27 -10.84 -20.63
C ALA A 106 -4.96 -9.36 -20.94
N ASP A 107 -5.97 -8.55 -21.27
CA ASP A 107 -5.80 -7.09 -21.41
C ASP A 107 -5.64 -6.42 -20.05
N LEU A 108 -6.46 -6.84 -19.07
CA LEU A 108 -6.35 -6.36 -17.69
C LEU A 108 -4.99 -6.67 -17.06
N GLU A 109 -4.45 -7.87 -17.28
CA GLU A 109 -3.10 -8.22 -16.82
C GLU A 109 -2.03 -7.33 -17.44
N ARG A 110 -2.06 -7.13 -18.76
CA ARG A 110 -1.11 -6.24 -19.45
C ARG A 110 -1.18 -4.80 -18.94
N ILE A 111 -2.38 -4.31 -18.62
CA ILE A 111 -2.56 -2.99 -18.02
C ILE A 111 -2.00 -2.97 -16.61
N ALA A 112 -2.34 -3.96 -15.78
CA ALA A 112 -1.89 -4.03 -14.40
C ALA A 112 -0.35 -4.10 -14.29
N ASP A 113 0.32 -4.87 -15.16
CA ASP A 113 1.78 -4.87 -15.26
C ASP A 113 2.34 -3.48 -15.58
N ARG A 114 1.72 -2.77 -16.55
CA ARG A 114 2.09 -1.40 -16.92
C ARG A 114 1.73 -0.34 -15.87
N VAL A 115 0.96 -0.70 -14.85
CA VAL A 115 0.56 0.17 -13.74
C VAL A 115 1.45 -0.09 -12.52
N ALA A 116 1.65 -1.37 -12.15
CA ALA A 116 2.40 -1.76 -10.97
C ALA A 116 3.92 -1.60 -11.13
N LEU A 117 4.49 -1.92 -12.29
CA LEU A 117 5.93 -1.85 -12.51
C LEU A 117 6.47 -0.40 -12.44
N PRO A 118 5.83 0.62 -13.05
CA PRO A 118 6.27 2.01 -12.89
C PRO A 118 6.21 2.51 -11.45
N MET A 119 5.19 2.11 -10.68
CA MET A 119 5.12 2.45 -9.25
C MET A 119 6.34 1.94 -8.50
N MET A 120 6.70 0.66 -8.70
CA MET A 120 7.90 0.08 -8.10
C MET A 120 9.18 0.79 -8.56
N ALA A 121 9.31 1.04 -9.86
CA ALA A 121 10.51 1.67 -10.41
C ALA A 121 10.72 3.11 -9.92
N THR A 122 9.62 3.85 -9.71
CA THR A 122 9.65 5.23 -9.21
C THR A 122 9.99 5.26 -7.72
N LEU A 123 9.36 4.36 -6.95
CA LEU A 123 9.53 4.34 -5.50
C LEU A 123 10.84 3.68 -5.05
N PHE A 124 11.35 2.73 -5.83
CA PHE A 124 12.57 1.99 -5.50
C PHE A 124 13.49 1.90 -6.74
N PRO A 125 14.06 3.04 -7.18
CA PRO A 125 14.89 3.06 -8.36
C PRO A 125 16.13 2.17 -8.17
N GLY A 126 16.37 1.27 -9.12
CA GLY A 126 17.52 0.36 -9.11
C GLY A 126 17.35 -0.90 -8.26
N GLU A 127 16.25 -1.03 -7.50
CA GLU A 127 15.92 -2.33 -6.91
C GLU A 127 15.43 -3.28 -8.00
N LYS A 128 15.98 -4.50 -8.03
CA LYS A 128 15.44 -5.56 -8.89
C LYS A 128 14.02 -5.86 -8.41
N HIS A 129 13.08 -6.06 -9.33
CA HIS A 129 11.66 -6.37 -9.07
C HIS A 129 11.46 -7.77 -8.43
N GLY A 130 12.11 -8.01 -7.30
CA GLY A 130 11.99 -9.20 -6.48
C GLY A 130 11.09 -8.95 -5.29
N GLY A 131 10.81 -10.03 -4.55
CA GLY A 131 9.93 -9.97 -3.40
C GLY A 131 10.37 -8.93 -2.37
N ASP A 132 11.66 -8.82 -2.08
CA ASP A 132 12.22 -7.88 -1.10
C ASP A 132 11.77 -6.42 -1.31
N ALA A 133 11.79 -5.95 -2.57
CA ALA A 133 11.35 -4.60 -2.93
C ALA A 133 9.86 -4.41 -2.67
N VAL A 134 9.05 -5.45 -2.95
CA VAL A 134 7.60 -5.43 -2.68
C VAL A 134 7.32 -5.37 -1.18
N GLY A 135 8.06 -6.12 -0.37
CA GLY A 135 7.94 -6.07 1.09
C GLY A 135 8.20 -4.66 1.63
N ARG A 136 9.26 -4.01 1.14
CA ARG A 136 9.59 -2.62 1.51
C ARG A 136 8.54 -1.62 1.03
N LEU A 137 8.02 -1.77 -0.18
CA LEU A 137 6.94 -0.93 -0.72
C LEU A 137 5.74 -0.91 0.22
N VAL A 138 5.26 -2.09 0.63
CA VAL A 138 4.10 -2.19 1.52
C VAL A 138 4.42 -1.58 2.88
N CYS A 139 5.60 -1.85 3.45
CA CYS A 139 6.00 -1.26 4.73
C CYS A 139 6.05 0.27 4.67
N LEU A 140 6.72 0.85 3.67
CA LEU A 140 6.80 2.31 3.52
C LEU A 140 5.42 2.92 3.27
N SER A 141 4.62 2.34 2.37
CA SER A 141 3.28 2.83 2.06
C SER A 141 2.39 2.91 3.31
N GLU A 142 2.30 1.80 4.06
CA GLU A 142 1.40 1.69 5.21
C GLU A 142 1.90 2.50 6.42
N THR A 143 3.22 2.58 6.64
CA THR A 143 3.76 3.39 7.73
C THR A 143 3.65 4.88 7.46
N HIS A 144 3.92 5.34 6.22
CA HIS A 144 3.68 6.73 5.85
C HIS A 144 2.20 7.09 5.92
N ALA A 145 1.30 6.23 5.44
CA ALA A 145 -0.13 6.47 5.54
C ALA A 145 -0.59 6.61 6.99
N LEU A 146 -0.03 5.82 7.91
CA LEU A 146 -0.33 5.92 9.33
C LEU A 146 0.20 7.23 9.94
N VAL A 147 1.47 7.56 9.71
CA VAL A 147 2.09 8.79 10.25
C VAL A 147 1.39 10.04 9.74
N GLU A 148 0.88 10.01 8.51
CA GLU A 148 0.15 11.11 7.87
C GLU A 148 -1.36 11.11 8.21
N GLY A 149 -1.83 10.23 9.10
CA GLY A 149 -3.21 10.18 9.56
C GLY A 149 -4.22 9.54 8.59
N ALA A 150 -3.75 9.00 7.46
CA ALA A 150 -4.56 8.39 6.42
C ALA A 150 -4.80 6.88 6.60
N GLN A 151 -4.28 6.28 7.66
CA GLN A 151 -4.41 4.86 7.98
C GLN A 151 -4.55 4.68 9.50
N ARG A 152 -5.27 3.64 9.94
CA ARG A 152 -5.36 3.29 11.37
C ARG A 152 -4.20 2.39 11.80
N PRO A 153 -3.72 2.49 13.05
CA PRO A 153 -2.59 1.69 13.52
C PRO A 153 -2.76 0.19 13.27
N TYR A 154 -3.87 -0.41 13.72
CA TYR A 154 -4.11 -1.84 13.52
C TYR A 154 -4.09 -2.27 12.04
N LEU A 155 -4.61 -1.43 11.13
CA LEU A 155 -4.65 -1.76 9.70
C LEU A 155 -3.28 -1.70 9.05
N CYS A 156 -2.47 -0.71 9.42
CA CYS A 156 -1.07 -0.65 9.03
C CYS A 156 -0.33 -1.93 9.46
N ALA A 157 -0.45 -2.32 10.74
CA ALA A 157 0.18 -3.53 11.25
C ALA A 157 -0.29 -4.80 10.54
N ARG A 158 -1.60 -4.90 10.25
CA ARG A 158 -2.20 -6.03 9.56
C ARG A 158 -1.77 -6.13 8.10
N ALA A 159 -1.70 -5.01 7.38
CA ALA A 159 -1.21 -4.98 6.01
C ALA A 159 0.26 -5.43 5.94
N ILE A 160 1.11 -4.90 6.83
CA ILE A 160 2.52 -5.30 6.93
C ILE A 160 2.66 -6.78 7.32
N ARG A 161 1.84 -7.28 8.26
CA ARG A 161 1.80 -8.71 8.62
C ARG A 161 1.51 -9.61 7.42
N SER A 162 0.68 -9.15 6.48
CA SER A 162 0.30 -9.95 5.32
C SER A 162 1.44 -10.18 4.32
N VAL A 163 2.39 -9.25 4.23
CA VAL A 163 3.61 -9.41 3.41
C VAL A 163 4.76 -10.08 4.16
N ALA A 164 4.80 -9.97 5.50
CA ALA A 164 5.88 -10.52 6.32
C ALA A 164 6.11 -12.03 6.10
N VAL A 165 5.10 -12.78 5.67
CA VAL A 165 5.20 -14.21 5.38
C VAL A 165 6.08 -14.54 4.16
N TYR A 166 6.23 -13.61 3.22
CA TYR A 166 7.07 -13.78 2.03
C TYR A 166 8.52 -13.36 2.27
N PHE A 167 8.77 -12.58 3.33
CA PHE A 167 10.03 -11.90 3.57
C PHE A 167 10.61 -12.20 4.96
N PRO A 168 10.84 -13.49 5.30
CA PRO A 168 11.36 -13.86 6.62
C PRO A 168 12.72 -13.22 6.95
N GLN A 169 13.50 -12.83 5.94
CA GLN A 169 14.79 -12.15 6.09
C GLN A 169 14.72 -10.64 6.36
N TYR A 170 13.56 -9.99 6.15
CA TYR A 170 13.30 -8.58 6.48
C TYR A 170 12.48 -8.43 7.77
N ALA A 171 12.35 -9.53 8.51
CA ALA A 171 11.53 -9.65 9.69
C ALA A 171 11.88 -8.61 10.77
N ASP A 172 13.14 -8.20 10.91
CA ASP A 172 13.57 -7.67 12.21
C ASP A 172 13.21 -6.20 12.50
N GLN A 173 13.12 -5.31 11.50
CA GLN A 173 13.02 -3.87 11.77
C GLN A 173 11.59 -3.33 11.94
N VAL A 174 10.63 -3.84 11.17
CA VAL A 174 9.22 -3.38 11.25
C VAL A 174 8.24 -4.52 11.02
N MET A 175 8.56 -5.49 10.16
CA MET A 175 7.63 -6.55 9.77
C MET A 175 7.26 -7.50 10.91
N LEU A 176 8.22 -8.01 11.67
CA LEU A 176 7.97 -8.92 12.79
C LEU A 176 7.29 -8.22 13.97
N PRO A 177 7.73 -7.04 14.41
CA PRO A 177 7.01 -6.30 15.44
C PRO A 177 5.56 -5.98 15.00
N MET A 178 5.32 -5.54 13.76
CA MET A 178 3.97 -5.30 13.25
C MET A 178 3.13 -6.57 13.22
N LYS A 179 3.71 -7.71 12.83
CA LYS A 179 3.05 -9.02 12.91
C LYS A 179 2.64 -9.38 14.33
N GLN A 180 3.55 -9.21 15.30
CA GLN A 180 3.29 -9.50 16.71
C GLN A 180 2.21 -8.59 17.28
N LEU A 181 2.31 -7.28 17.04
CA LEU A 181 1.33 -6.28 17.50
C LEU A 181 -0.05 -6.51 16.87
N SER A 182 -0.12 -6.91 15.59
CA SER A 182 -1.40 -7.28 14.95
C SER A 182 -2.04 -8.51 15.59
N ILE A 183 -1.26 -9.52 15.97
CA ILE A 183 -1.76 -10.71 16.68
C ILE A 183 -2.23 -10.30 18.08
N GLU A 184 -1.43 -9.52 18.80
CA GLU A 184 -1.76 -9.05 20.14
C GLU A 184 -3.08 -8.25 20.15
N TRP A 185 -3.29 -7.38 19.16
CA TRP A 185 -4.54 -6.62 19.02
C TRP A 185 -5.76 -7.53 18.77
N GLU A 186 -5.58 -8.61 18.01
CA GLU A 186 -6.64 -9.59 17.68
C GLU A 186 -6.97 -10.50 18.88
N ASP A 187 -5.95 -10.90 19.64
CA ASP A 187 -6.06 -11.87 20.74
C ASP A 187 -6.52 -11.21 22.07
N GLN A 188 -6.33 -9.90 22.26
CA GLN A 188 -6.69 -9.21 23.50
C GLN A 188 -8.06 -8.49 23.46
N VAL A 189 -8.82 -8.59 24.56
CA VAL A 189 -10.11 -7.92 24.78
C VAL A 189 -9.97 -6.53 25.47
N ARG A 190 -8.79 -6.17 26.04
CA ARG A 190 -8.49 -4.84 26.65
C ARG A 190 -6.98 -4.53 26.71
N PRO A 191 -6.54 -3.24 26.74
CA PRO A 191 -7.02 -2.09 25.99
C PRO A 191 -6.20 -1.95 24.70
N ARG A 192 -6.88 -2.08 23.56
CA ARG A 192 -6.31 -2.01 22.20
C ARG A 192 -5.53 -0.72 21.95
N GLU A 193 -5.84 0.32 22.69
CA GLU A 193 -5.21 1.64 22.66
C GLU A 193 -3.69 1.56 22.87
N ARG A 194 -3.21 0.68 23.78
CA ARG A 194 -1.78 0.51 24.03
C ARG A 194 -1.07 -0.08 22.80
N THR A 195 -1.64 -1.13 22.23
CA THR A 195 -1.10 -1.78 21.03
C THR A 195 -1.12 -0.82 19.84
N GLU A 196 -2.19 -0.04 19.69
CA GLU A 196 -2.27 1.01 18.66
C GLU A 196 -1.19 2.09 18.82
N ALA A 197 -0.91 2.54 20.05
CA ALA A 197 0.18 3.49 20.31
C ALA A 197 1.56 2.91 19.96
N MET A 198 1.81 1.64 20.31
CA MET A 198 3.08 0.95 19.97
C MET A 198 3.25 0.80 18.45
N ILE A 199 2.17 0.52 17.72
CA ILE A 199 2.19 0.46 16.25
C ILE A 199 2.52 1.84 15.66
N ALA A 200 1.88 2.91 16.14
CA ALA A 200 2.13 4.27 15.66
C ALA A 200 3.59 4.70 15.92
N GLU A 201 4.12 4.44 17.12
CA GLU A 201 5.51 4.74 17.47
C GLU A 201 6.50 3.98 16.58
N LEU A 202 6.23 2.70 16.33
CA LEU A 202 7.05 1.89 15.45
C LEU A 202 7.05 2.40 14.00
N ALA A 203 5.88 2.77 13.47
CA ALA A 203 5.78 3.37 12.14
C ALA A 203 6.51 4.71 12.03
N ALA A 204 6.38 5.57 13.05
CA ALA A 204 7.10 6.84 13.11
C ALA A 204 8.62 6.65 13.12
N ARG A 205 9.13 5.70 13.93
CA ARG A 205 10.56 5.36 13.91
C ARG A 205 10.99 4.83 12.54
N TYR A 206 10.24 3.90 11.98
CA TYR A 206 10.58 3.29 10.69
C TYR A 206 10.65 4.33 9.57
N THR A 207 9.68 5.25 9.49
CA THR A 207 9.67 6.34 8.50
C THR A 207 10.81 7.33 8.72
N ALA A 208 11.19 7.62 9.96
CA ALA A 208 12.30 8.51 10.28
C ALA A 208 13.68 7.92 9.92
N THR A 209 13.85 6.60 10.03
CA THR A 209 15.16 5.92 9.84
C THR A 209 15.31 5.24 8.48
N THR A 210 14.23 5.09 7.72
CA THR A 210 14.25 4.42 6.42
C THR A 210 14.25 5.47 5.31
N PRO A 211 15.42 5.80 4.73
CA PRO A 211 15.45 6.73 3.62
C PRO A 211 14.69 6.15 2.43
N PHE A 212 13.65 6.86 2.01
CA PHE A 212 13.03 6.66 0.72
C PHE A 212 13.75 7.55 -0.29
N ALA A 213 14.30 6.97 -1.36
CA ALA A 213 15.00 7.71 -2.39
C ALA A 213 14.00 8.56 -3.17
N ALA A 214 13.79 9.80 -2.72
CA ALA A 214 13.02 10.77 -3.48
C ALA A 214 13.66 10.92 -4.87
N VAL A 215 12.91 10.58 -5.90
CA VAL A 215 13.20 11.05 -7.26
C VAL A 215 13.12 12.58 -7.19
N GLY A 216 14.22 13.29 -7.50
CA GLY A 216 14.16 14.72 -7.82
C GLY A 216 14.57 15.76 -6.78
N THR A 217 15.62 15.54 -5.97
CA THR A 217 16.50 16.66 -5.55
C THR A 217 17.79 16.63 -6.36
N ARG A 218 17.70 16.99 -7.63
CA ARG A 218 18.83 17.47 -8.44
C ARG A 218 18.38 18.67 -9.24
#